data_AF-A0A2V6CX82-F1
#
_entry.id   AF-A0A2V6CX82-F1
#
_cell.length_a   1.000
_cell.length_b   1.000
_cell.length_c   1.000
_cell.angle_alpha   90.00
_cell.angle_beta   90.00
_cell.angle_gamma   90.00
#
_symmetry.space_group_name_H-M   'P 1'
#
loop_
_entity.id
_entity.type
_entity.pdbx_description
1 polymer ?
#
loop_
_entity_poly.entity_id
_entity_poly.type
_entity_poly.pdbx_seq_one_letter_code
_entity_poly.pdbx_strand_id
1 'polypeptide(L)'
;MALVFRRSAEEPARCALEIAEALQKHPELPVRMGIHSGPVSEVTDVSGHTNIAGVGINMAQRVMDCGDAGHILLSQHVADDLVHSRQWASRLRDLGECEVKHGVRLHLVNLYAEPLGNAAVPQKFQQTKATSAAEKPRRSSVGWIAALAAVGQFHWRPG
;
A
#
# COMPACT_ATOMS: atom_id res chain seq x y z
N MET A 1 8.09 14.80 -0.47
CA MET A 1 9.27 14.52 0.37
C MET A 1 9.32 13.03 0.63
N ALA A 2 10.51 12.44 0.73
CA ALA A 2 10.70 11.01 1.00
C ALA A 2 11.72 10.82 2.13
N LEU A 3 11.46 9.85 3.01
CA LEU A 3 12.39 9.37 4.03
C LEU A 3 12.76 7.92 3.68
N VAL A 4 14.05 7.59 3.72
CA VAL A 4 14.55 6.27 3.32
C VAL A 4 15.20 5.58 4.51
N PHE A 5 14.77 4.36 4.79
CA PHE A 5 15.27 3.50 5.85
C PHE A 5 15.90 2.26 5.23
N ARG A 6 17.03 1.80 5.77
CA ARG A 6 17.83 0.72 5.18
C ARG A 6 17.99 -0.51 6.07
N ARG A 7 17.53 -0.44 7.33
CA ARG A 7 17.87 -1.47 8.34
C ARG A 7 16.70 -2.37 8.72
N SER A 8 15.48 -1.85 8.75
CA SER A 8 14.30 -2.65 9.13
C SER A 8 12.99 -2.02 8.63
N ALA A 9 12.00 -2.88 8.34
CA ALA A 9 10.62 -2.48 8.04
C ALA A 9 9.92 -1.79 9.23
N GLU A 10 10.39 -2.00 10.47
CA GLU A 10 9.85 -1.33 11.65
C GLU A 10 10.22 0.14 11.77
N GLU A 11 11.39 0.54 11.24
CA GLU A 11 11.86 1.93 11.33
C GLU A 11 10.92 2.95 10.67
N PRO A 12 10.45 2.76 9.41
CA PRO A 12 9.51 3.69 8.81
C PRO A 12 8.16 3.72 9.54
N ALA A 13 7.67 2.58 10.04
CA ALA A 13 6.42 2.51 10.78
C ALA A 13 6.51 3.28 12.12
N ARG A 14 7.63 3.14 12.83
CA ARG A 14 7.90 3.89 14.07
C ARG A 14 8.04 5.37 13.80
N CYS A 15 8.84 5.75 12.80
CA CYS A 15 9.01 7.14 12.42
C CYS A 15 7.67 7.80 12.04
N ALA A 16 6.79 7.09 11.32
CA ALA A 16 5.48 7.61 10.99
C ALA A 16 4.58 7.85 12.22
N LEU A 17 4.64 6.98 13.23
CA LEU A 17 3.94 7.20 14.49
C LEU A 17 4.53 8.38 15.28
N GLU A 18 5.84 8.54 15.31
CA GLU A 18 6.51 9.69 15.94
C GLU A 18 6.15 11.01 15.24
N ILE A 19 6.07 11.01 13.90
CA ILE A 19 5.58 12.16 13.12
C ILE A 19 4.11 12.44 13.46
N ALA A 20 3.25 11.42 13.49
CA ALA A 20 1.84 11.59 13.86
C ALA A 20 1.69 12.14 15.29
N GLU A 21 2.55 11.74 16.21
CA GLU A 21 2.59 12.29 17.57
C GLU A 21 2.95 13.77 17.59
N ALA A 22 4.02 14.16 16.86
CA ALA A 22 4.42 15.56 16.75
C ALA A 22 3.32 16.42 16.10
N LEU A 23 2.61 15.89 15.11
CA LEU A 23 1.52 16.57 14.42
C LEU A 23 0.28 16.82 15.29
N GLN A 24 0.12 16.14 16.43
CA GLN A 24 -0.97 16.47 17.37
C GLN A 24 -0.87 17.92 17.88
N LYS A 25 0.34 18.50 17.90
CA LYS A 25 0.57 19.91 18.28
C LYS A 25 0.32 20.88 17.11
N HIS A 26 0.12 20.35 15.91
CA HIS A 26 -0.02 21.07 14.65
C HIS A 26 -1.18 20.55 13.80
N PRO A 27 -2.43 20.58 14.31
CA PRO A 27 -3.60 20.03 13.61
C PRO A 27 -3.91 20.75 12.28
N GLU A 28 -3.36 21.95 12.07
CA GLU A 28 -3.45 22.71 10.82
C GLU A 28 -2.66 22.08 9.66
N LEU A 29 -1.76 21.12 9.94
CA LEU A 29 -0.95 20.44 8.93
C LEU A 29 -1.60 19.11 8.52
N PRO A 30 -2.27 19.03 7.35
CA PRO A 30 -3.00 17.84 6.91
C PRO A 30 -2.07 16.78 6.30
N VAL A 31 -1.08 16.33 7.06
CA VAL A 31 -0.08 15.35 6.58
C VAL A 31 -0.73 13.97 6.42
N ARG A 32 -0.39 13.30 5.33
CA ARG A 32 -0.69 11.88 5.08
C ARG A 32 0.61 11.18 4.69
N MET A 33 0.75 9.91 5.06
CA MET A 33 1.98 9.16 4.88
C MET A 33 1.69 7.84 4.17
N GLY A 34 2.61 7.44 3.29
CA GLY A 34 2.60 6.13 2.63
C GLY A 34 3.95 5.46 2.76
N ILE A 35 3.94 4.18 3.13
CA ILE A 35 5.13 3.39 3.43
C ILE A 35 5.17 2.17 2.51
N HIS A 36 6.32 1.97 1.87
CA HIS A 36 6.59 0.84 1.01
C HIS A 36 8.08 0.45 1.09
N SER A 37 8.37 -0.83 0.93
CA SER A 37 9.72 -1.38 0.83
C SER A 37 9.97 -1.85 -0.61
N GLY A 38 11.02 -1.34 -1.24
CA GLY A 38 11.36 -1.70 -2.61
C GLY A 38 12.64 -1.01 -3.11
N PRO A 39 13.11 -1.36 -4.33
CA PRO A 39 14.35 -0.84 -4.88
C PRO A 39 14.35 0.68 -5.01
N VAL A 40 15.42 1.30 -4.51
CA VAL A 40 15.71 2.74 -4.62
C VAL A 40 17.17 2.96 -4.98
N SER A 41 17.47 4.08 -5.62
CA SER A 41 18.82 4.48 -6.01
C SER A 41 19.04 5.96 -5.71
N GLU A 42 20.25 6.28 -5.28
CA GLU A 42 20.70 7.67 -5.19
C GLU A 42 21.00 8.19 -6.59
N VAL A 43 20.48 9.36 -6.90
CA VAL A 43 20.67 10.06 -8.18
C VAL A 43 21.08 11.48 -7.88
N THR A 44 22.31 11.84 -8.26
CA THR A 44 22.77 13.24 -8.19
C THR A 44 22.30 13.95 -9.45
N ASP A 45 21.58 15.06 -9.30
CA ASP A 45 21.15 15.87 -10.44
C ASP A 45 22.28 16.75 -10.97
N VAL A 46 22.02 17.44 -12.08
CA VAL A 46 22.97 18.36 -12.73
C VAL A 46 23.34 19.56 -11.86
N SER A 47 22.56 19.84 -10.81
CA SER A 47 22.81 20.90 -9.83
C SER A 47 23.67 20.40 -8.67
N GLY A 48 24.04 19.12 -8.63
CA GLY A 48 24.84 18.51 -7.57
C GLY A 48 24.01 18.07 -6.36
N HIS A 49 22.68 18.11 -6.42
CA HIS A 49 21.82 17.68 -5.32
C HIS A 49 21.57 16.17 -5.41
N THR A 50 21.84 15.45 -4.32
CA THR A 50 21.55 14.02 -4.22
C THR A 50 20.06 13.82 -3.92
N ASN A 51 19.37 13.18 -4.86
CA ASN A 51 17.98 12.77 -4.75
C ASN A 51 17.87 11.24 -4.65
N ILE A 52 16.71 10.75 -4.24
CA ILE A 52 16.39 9.32 -4.29
C ILE A 52 15.32 9.10 -5.35
N ALA A 53 15.58 8.14 -6.25
CA ALA A 53 14.63 7.71 -7.27
C ALA A 53 14.49 6.18 -7.25
N GLY A 54 13.46 5.66 -7.92
CA GLY A 54 13.27 4.22 -8.09
C GLY A 54 11.81 3.81 -8.00
N VAL A 55 11.56 2.55 -8.35
CA VAL A 55 10.22 1.96 -8.30
C VAL A 55 9.63 1.97 -6.90
N GLY A 56 10.47 1.85 -5.87
CA GLY A 56 10.06 1.92 -4.46
C GLY A 56 9.49 3.29 -4.08
N ILE A 57 10.10 4.38 -4.55
CA ILE A 57 9.61 5.75 -4.29
C ILE A 57 8.25 5.99 -4.95
N ASN A 58 8.12 5.57 -6.22
CA ASN A 58 6.86 5.70 -6.96
C ASN A 58 5.73 4.91 -6.29
N MET A 59 6.04 3.72 -5.76
CA MET A 59 5.06 2.89 -5.06
C MET A 59 4.67 3.48 -3.70
N ALA A 60 5.63 3.97 -2.90
CA ALA A 60 5.35 4.65 -1.63
C ALA A 60 4.43 5.86 -1.84
N GLN A 61 4.64 6.64 -2.91
CA GLN A 61 3.75 7.74 -3.25
C GLN A 61 2.35 7.25 -3.63
N ARG A 62 2.21 6.16 -4.40
CA ARG A 62 0.90 5.60 -4.74
C ARG A 62 0.13 5.10 -3.51
N VAL A 63 0.84 4.51 -2.55
CA VAL A 63 0.28 4.15 -1.23
C VAL A 63 -0.22 5.40 -0.52
N MET A 64 0.61 6.44 -0.44
CA MET A 64 0.27 7.72 0.19
C MET A 64 -0.95 8.41 -0.47
N ASP A 65 -1.03 8.36 -1.80
CA ASP A 65 -2.11 8.98 -2.59
C ASP A 65 -3.49 8.35 -2.35
N CYS A 66 -3.56 7.20 -1.67
CA CYS A 66 -4.82 6.54 -1.32
C CYS A 66 -5.37 6.94 0.05
N GLY A 67 -4.59 7.68 0.85
CA GLY A 67 -4.97 8.13 2.18
C GLY A 67 -5.49 9.56 2.19
N ASP A 68 -6.36 9.85 3.17
CA ASP A 68 -6.74 11.22 3.52
C ASP A 68 -5.78 11.78 4.59
N ALA A 69 -5.97 13.04 4.99
CA ALA A 69 -5.20 13.64 6.08
C ALA A 69 -5.20 12.76 7.34
N GLY A 70 -4.04 12.67 8.00
CA GLY A 70 -3.79 11.86 9.19
C GLY A 70 -3.58 10.37 8.93
N HIS A 71 -3.81 9.84 7.72
CA HIS A 71 -3.58 8.42 7.45
C HIS A 71 -2.09 8.09 7.34
N ILE A 72 -1.75 6.90 7.85
CA ILE A 72 -0.49 6.23 7.61
C ILE A 72 -0.82 4.92 6.90
N LEU A 73 -0.59 4.87 5.58
CA LEU A 73 -0.89 3.69 4.78
C LEU A 73 0.37 2.89 4.49
N LEU A 74 0.23 1.57 4.46
CA LEU A 74 1.26 0.61 4.15
C LEU A 74 0.87 -0.16 2.89
N SER A 75 1.84 -0.45 2.03
CA SER A 75 1.67 -1.54 1.06
C SER A 75 1.59 -2.88 1.78
N GLN A 76 0.85 -3.85 1.22
CA GLN A 76 0.76 -5.22 1.75
C GLN A 76 2.13 -5.82 2.14
N HIS A 77 3.15 -5.66 1.29
CA HIS A 77 4.49 -6.18 1.54
C HIS A 77 5.07 -5.74 2.90
N VAL A 78 4.92 -4.46 3.27
CA VAL A 78 5.41 -3.95 4.56
C VAL A 78 4.51 -4.42 5.70
N ALA A 79 3.20 -4.52 5.47
CA ALA A 79 2.28 -5.04 6.48
C ALA A 79 2.61 -6.50 6.83
N ASP A 80 2.94 -7.32 5.83
CA ASP A 80 3.35 -8.72 6.01
C ASP A 80 4.64 -8.82 6.85
N ASP A 81 5.60 -7.91 6.65
CA ASP A 81 6.81 -7.88 7.47
C ASP A 81 6.49 -7.53 8.94
N LEU A 82 5.56 -6.59 9.17
CA LEU A 82 5.23 -6.08 10.50
C LEU A 82 4.28 -6.97 11.31
N VAL A 83 3.36 -7.69 10.66
CA VAL A 83 2.27 -8.41 11.34
C VAL A 83 2.75 -9.51 12.29
N HIS A 84 3.97 -10.00 12.12
CA HIS A 84 4.58 -11.03 12.97
C HIS A 84 4.90 -10.53 14.39
N SER A 85 5.00 -9.21 14.59
CA SER A 85 5.26 -8.62 15.91
C SER A 85 3.97 -8.11 16.54
N ARG A 86 3.67 -8.57 17.77
CA ARG A 86 2.43 -8.20 18.49
C ARG A 86 2.26 -6.69 18.66
N GLN A 87 3.36 -5.95 18.80
CA GLN A 87 3.33 -4.50 18.97
C GLN A 87 2.78 -3.79 17.73
N TRP A 88 2.98 -4.37 16.55
CA TRP A 88 2.54 -3.84 15.26
C TRP A 88 1.23 -4.45 14.82
N ALA A 89 1.04 -5.77 14.95
CA ALA A 89 -0.17 -6.47 14.55
C ALA A 89 -1.46 -5.83 15.10
N SER A 90 -1.43 -5.38 16.36
CA SER A 90 -2.56 -4.71 17.01
C SER A 90 -2.93 -3.34 16.40
N ARG A 91 -2.03 -2.74 15.62
CA ARG A 91 -2.12 -1.40 15.02
C ARG A 91 -2.42 -1.42 13.52
N LEU A 92 -2.41 -2.60 12.90
CA LEU A 92 -2.67 -2.77 11.47
C LEU A 92 -4.15 -3.08 11.22
N ARG A 93 -4.77 -2.39 10.26
CA ARG A 93 -6.12 -2.68 9.78
C ARG A 93 -6.13 -2.82 8.28
N ASP A 94 -6.56 -3.97 7.81
CA ASP A 94 -6.69 -4.22 6.39
C ASP A 94 -7.78 -3.33 5.77
N LEU A 95 -7.45 -2.66 4.65
CA LEU A 95 -8.40 -1.88 3.86
C LEU A 95 -8.83 -2.60 2.58
N GLY A 96 -8.08 -3.63 2.16
CA GLY A 96 -8.25 -4.33 0.89
C GLY A 96 -7.60 -3.63 -0.29
N GLU A 97 -8.09 -3.93 -1.50
CA GLU A 97 -7.51 -3.44 -2.75
C GLU A 97 -8.14 -2.12 -3.23
N CYS A 98 -7.30 -1.24 -3.76
CA CYS A 98 -7.71 -0.03 -4.47
C CYS A 98 -7.02 0.07 -5.83
N GLU A 99 -7.75 0.52 -6.84
CA GLU A 99 -7.15 0.87 -8.12
C GLU A 99 -6.51 2.25 -8.03
N VAL A 100 -5.24 2.36 -8.45
CA VAL A 100 -4.52 3.62 -8.56
C VAL A 100 -4.34 3.99 -10.03
N LYS A 101 -3.77 5.18 -10.28
CA LYS A 101 -3.50 5.67 -11.64
C LYS A 101 -2.83 4.60 -12.49
N HIS A 102 -3.26 4.54 -13.75
CA HIS A 102 -2.81 3.57 -14.76
C HIS A 102 -3.26 2.11 -14.49
N GLY A 103 -4.37 1.91 -13.78
CA GLY A 103 -5.00 0.59 -13.63
C GLY A 103 -4.30 -0.38 -12.68
N VAL A 104 -3.32 0.11 -11.91
CA VAL A 104 -2.60 -0.74 -10.96
C VAL A 104 -3.44 -0.94 -9.71
N ARG A 105 -3.64 -2.19 -9.28
CA ARG A 105 -4.32 -2.51 -8.03
C ARG A 105 -3.31 -2.63 -6.90
N LEU A 106 -3.58 -1.95 -5.79
CA LEU A 106 -2.75 -2.00 -4.58
C LEU A 106 -3.60 -2.48 -3.41
N HIS A 107 -3.15 -3.52 -2.73
CA HIS A 107 -3.67 -3.91 -1.43
C HIS A 107 -2.99 -3.05 -0.35
N LEU A 108 -3.80 -2.28 0.38
CA LEU A 108 -3.32 -1.35 1.40
C LEU A 108 -3.79 -1.74 2.80
N VAL A 109 -2.95 -1.42 3.78
CA VAL A 109 -3.22 -1.60 5.21
C VAL A 109 -3.05 -0.25 5.90
N ASN A 110 -3.99 0.11 6.77
CA ASN A 110 -3.90 1.29 7.61
C ASN A 110 -3.12 0.99 8.89
N LEU A 111 -2.17 1.87 9.24
CA LEU A 111 -1.44 1.85 10.50
C LEU A 111 -1.92 3.01 11.38
N TYR A 112 -2.39 2.70 12.58
CA TYR A 112 -2.69 3.73 13.58
C TYR A 112 -2.59 3.16 15.00
N ALA A 113 -2.44 4.05 15.97
CA ALA A 113 -2.48 3.69 17.37
C ALA A 113 -3.00 4.87 18.19
N GLU A 114 -4.26 4.81 18.58
CA GLU A 114 -4.96 5.93 19.22
C GLU A 114 -4.12 6.58 20.33
N PRO A 115 -3.95 7.91 20.31
CA PRO A 115 -4.57 8.90 19.40
C PRO A 115 -3.84 9.15 18.07
N LEU A 116 -2.81 8.36 17.74
CA LEU A 116 -1.92 8.57 16.60
C LEU A 116 -2.47 8.00 15.30
N GLY A 117 -2.51 8.84 14.26
CA GLY A 117 -3.00 8.47 12.93
C GLY A 117 -4.53 8.57 12.81
N ASN A 118 -5.04 8.22 11.64
CA ASN A 118 -6.46 8.29 11.32
C ASN A 118 -7.05 6.88 11.16
N ALA A 119 -7.99 6.51 12.03
CA ALA A 119 -8.67 5.21 12.03
C ALA A 119 -9.84 5.13 11.03
N ALA A 120 -10.23 6.25 10.40
CA ALA A 120 -11.29 6.24 9.40
C ALA A 120 -10.89 5.38 8.18
N VAL A 121 -11.89 4.95 7.41
CA VAL A 121 -11.65 4.34 6.09
C VAL A 121 -11.45 5.47 5.09
N PRO A 122 -10.35 5.52 4.31
CA PRO A 122 -10.12 6.61 3.37
C PRO A 122 -11.24 6.72 2.33
N GLN A 123 -11.54 7.95 1.87
CA GLN A 123 -12.66 8.22 0.94
C GLN A 123 -12.59 7.36 -0.32
N LYS A 124 -11.39 7.10 -0.83
CA LYS A 124 -11.16 6.29 -2.02
C LYS A 124 -11.70 4.85 -1.90
N PHE A 125 -11.65 4.27 -0.71
CA PHE A 125 -12.17 2.92 -0.44
C PHE A 125 -13.69 2.91 -0.24
N GLN A 126 -14.28 4.05 0.13
CA GLN A 126 -15.74 4.20 0.26
C GLN A 126 -16.42 4.27 -1.10
N GLN A 127 -15.81 5.00 -2.06
CA GLN A 127 -16.35 5.15 -3.42
C GLN A 127 -16.36 3.82 -4.19
N THR A 128 -15.35 2.98 -4.02
CA THR A 128 -15.30 1.64 -4.63
C THR A 128 -16.44 0.75 -4.14
N LYS A 129 -16.73 0.74 -2.83
CA LYS A 129 -17.86 -0.03 -2.27
C LYS A 129 -19.22 0.45 -2.79
N ALA A 130 -19.42 1.76 -2.93
CA ALA A 130 -20.66 2.31 -3.46
C ALA A 130 -20.89 1.95 -4.94
N THR A 131 -19.81 1.87 -5.72
CA THR A 131 -19.87 1.52 -7.14
C THR A 131 -20.10 0.01 -7.35
N SER A 132 -19.46 -0.85 -6.56
CA SER A 132 -19.70 -2.31 -6.59
C SER A 132 -21.09 -2.71 -6.08
N ALA A 133 -21.70 -1.93 -5.18
CA ALA A 133 -23.07 -2.18 -4.72
C ALA A 133 -24.14 -1.81 -5.77
N ALA A 134 -23.78 -1.07 -6.83
CA ALA A 134 -24.69 -0.66 -7.89
C ALA A 134 -24.71 -1.63 -9.11
N GLU A 135 -23.90 -2.69 -9.11
CA GLU A 135 -24.01 -3.76 -10.11
C GLU A 135 -25.22 -4.65 -9.80
N LYS A 136 -26.36 -4.32 -10.42
CA LYS A 136 -27.50 -5.24 -10.55
C LYS A 136 -27.00 -6.58 -11.12
N PRO A 137 -27.44 -7.74 -10.59
CA PRO A 137 -27.03 -9.03 -11.14
C PRO A 137 -27.56 -9.13 -12.57
N ARG A 138 -26.64 -9.09 -13.55
CA ARG A 138 -26.95 -9.52 -14.92
C ARG A 138 -27.15 -11.03 -14.84
N ARG A 139 -28.40 -11.47 -14.91
CA ARG A 139 -28.73 -12.87 -15.22
C ARG A 139 -28.10 -13.22 -16.57
N SER A 140 -26.92 -13.83 -16.58
CA SER A 140 -26.40 -14.54 -17.74
C SER A 140 -26.64 -16.02 -17.57
N SER A 141 -27.75 -16.49 -18.14
CA SER A 141 -27.93 -17.89 -18.51
C SER A 141 -26.99 -18.20 -19.67
N VAL A 142 -25.80 -18.74 -19.41
CA VAL A 142 -24.97 -19.37 -20.45
C VAL A 142 -24.33 -20.61 -19.85
N GLY A 143 -24.50 -21.71 -20.58
CA GLY A 143 -24.33 -23.08 -20.10
C GLY A 143 -22.89 -23.49 -19.81
N TRP A 144 -22.82 -24.63 -19.14
CA TRP A 144 -21.63 -25.43 -18.86
C TRP A 144 -20.74 -25.56 -20.09
N ILE A 145 -19.53 -24.99 -20.04
CA ILE A 145 -18.43 -25.45 -20.87
C ILE A 145 -17.42 -26.08 -19.91
N ALA A 146 -17.32 -27.40 -19.99
CA ALA A 146 -16.33 -28.20 -19.31
C ALA A 146 -14.92 -27.73 -19.72
N ALA A 147 -14.11 -27.29 -18.76
CA ALA A 147 -12.69 -27.04 -18.99
C ALA A 147 -11.95 -28.39 -18.90
N LEU A 148 -11.55 -28.91 -20.06
CA LEU A 148 -10.58 -30.00 -20.19
C LEU A 148 -9.20 -29.46 -19.80
N ALA A 149 -8.67 -29.92 -18.66
CA ALA A 149 -7.29 -29.68 -18.29
C ALA A 149 -6.39 -30.68 -19.05
N ALA A 150 -5.63 -30.20 -20.02
CA ALA A 150 -4.54 -30.96 -20.63
C ALA A 150 -3.23 -30.64 -19.90
N VAL A 151 -2.74 -31.59 -19.10
CA VAL A 151 -1.39 -31.56 -18.52
C VAL A 151 -0.43 -32.13 -19.56
N GLY A 152 0.34 -31.27 -20.23
CA GLY A 152 1.45 -31.69 -21.09
C GLY A 152 2.73 -31.86 -20.29
N GLN A 153 3.13 -33.09 -19.97
CA GLN A 153 4.48 -33.39 -19.50
C GLN A 153 5.41 -33.52 -20.71
N PHE A 154 6.23 -32.51 -20.97
CA PHE A 154 7.32 -32.63 -21.95
C PHE A 154 8.56 -33.21 -21.26
N HIS A 155 8.80 -34.50 -21.51
CA HIS A 155 10.10 -35.14 -21.24
C HIS A 155 11.07 -34.72 -22.33
N TRP A 156 12.10 -33.95 -21.96
CA TRP A 156 13.22 -33.57 -22.84
C TRP A 156 14.40 -34.51 -22.62
N ARG A 157 14.88 -35.17 -23.69
CA ARG A 157 16.27 -35.66 -23.95
C ARG A 157 16.28 -36.61 -25.17
N PRO A 158 17.42 -36.82 -25.84
CA PRO A 158 18.50 -35.90 -26.22
C PRO A 158 18.87 -36.03 -27.72
N GLY A 159 19.68 -35.09 -28.20
CA GLY A 159 20.53 -35.22 -29.38
C GLY A 159 21.84 -34.49 -29.12
#